data_AF-A0A961I0I1-F1
#
_entry.id   AF-A0A961I0I1-F1
#
_cell.length_a   1.000
_cell.length_b   1.000
_cell.length_c   1.000
_cell.angle_alpha   90.00
_cell.angle_beta   90.00
_cell.angle_gamma   90.00
#
_symmetry.space_group_name_H-M   'P 1'
#
loop_
_entity.id
_entity.type
_entity.pdbx_description
1 polymer ?
#
loop_
_entity_poly.entity_id
_entity_poly.type
_entity_poly.pdbx_seq_one_letter_code
_entity_poly.pdbx_strand_id
1 'polypeptide(L)'
;MNKDYLEMPLEDLCAKILFDLEATSEGLLSADIAGSAHDRAVMARWAARVRGGGGLRPGVSATITPILALLQAEMDEETRGYRYVFEGHPDTEEGPVGDVVRRRVLTERGERIRVWHDGLRRLRHMLQVAEARLDAERAVNRRMAR
;
A
#
# COMPACT_ATOMS: atom_id res chain seq x y z
N MET A 1 -7.89 -2.42 -9.85
CA MET A 1 -7.25 -1.09 -9.80
C MET A 1 -8.37 -0.11 -9.45
N ASN A 2 -8.36 0.51 -8.26
CA ASN A 2 -9.46 1.39 -7.84
C ASN A 2 -9.42 2.66 -8.67
N LYS A 3 -10.40 2.83 -9.58
CA LYS A 3 -10.57 4.02 -10.40
C LYS A 3 -10.82 5.27 -9.55
N ASP A 4 -11.29 5.08 -8.33
CA ASP A 4 -11.68 6.12 -7.37
C ASP A 4 -10.59 7.15 -7.09
N TYR A 5 -9.30 6.77 -7.04
CA TYR A 5 -8.22 7.72 -6.71
C TYR A 5 -7.87 8.67 -7.86
N LEU A 6 -8.15 8.27 -9.10
CA LEU A 6 -7.92 9.12 -10.28
C LEU A 6 -8.99 10.21 -10.38
N GLU A 7 -10.21 9.90 -9.93
CA GLU A 7 -11.37 10.79 -9.98
C GLU A 7 -11.48 11.69 -8.75
N MET A 8 -10.81 11.33 -7.64
CA MET A 8 -10.74 12.15 -6.42
C MET A 8 -10.05 13.51 -6.68
N PRO A 9 -10.56 14.63 -6.13
CA PRO A 9 -9.85 15.92 -6.14
C PRO A 9 -8.43 15.79 -5.56
N LEU A 10 -7.47 16.56 -6.08
CA LEU A 10 -6.06 16.36 -5.71
C LEU A 10 -5.82 16.70 -4.25
N GLU A 11 -6.50 17.73 -3.75
CA GLU A 11 -6.48 18.17 -2.35
C GLU A 11 -6.99 17.06 -1.42
N ASP A 12 -8.13 16.46 -1.76
CA ASP A 12 -8.73 15.35 -1.01
C ASP A 12 -7.83 14.11 -1.02
N LEU A 13 -7.23 13.81 -2.17
CA LEU A 13 -6.27 12.72 -2.30
C LEU A 13 -5.03 12.97 -1.42
N CYS A 14 -4.49 14.19 -1.42
CA CYS A 14 -3.36 14.56 -0.58
C CYS A 14 -3.70 14.48 0.91
N ALA A 15 -4.86 15.00 1.31
CA ALA A 15 -5.34 14.94 2.69
C ALA A 15 -5.51 13.48 3.16
N LYS A 16 -6.12 12.64 2.32
CA LYS A 16 -6.27 11.22 2.58
C LYS A 16 -4.92 10.51 2.71
N ILE A 17 -3.96 10.80 1.82
CA ILE A 17 -2.62 10.23 1.87
C ILE A 17 -1.92 10.61 3.18
N LEU A 18 -1.98 11.89 3.59
CA LEU A 18 -1.36 12.36 4.82
C LEU A 18 -1.94 11.65 6.05
N PHE A 19 -3.27 11.54 6.12
CA PHE A 19 -3.96 10.82 7.19
C PHE A 19 -3.56 9.34 7.22
N ASP A 20 -3.61 8.65 6.08
CA ASP A 20 -3.28 7.22 6.01
C ASP A 20 -1.78 6.98 6.29
N LEU A 21 -0.88 7.91 5.90
CA LEU A 21 0.54 7.86 6.22
C LEU A 21 0.80 7.96 7.73
N GLU A 22 0.14 8.90 8.40
CA GLU A 22 0.27 9.09 9.84
C GLU A 22 -0.20 7.84 10.60
N ALA A 23 -1.44 7.41 10.33
CA ALA A 23 -2.03 6.21 10.94
C ALA A 23 -1.18 4.96 10.69
N THR A 24 -0.66 4.80 9.47
CA THR A 24 0.22 3.66 9.15
C THR A 24 1.55 3.76 9.86
N SER A 25 2.15 4.95 9.97
CA SER A 25 3.42 5.13 10.69
C SER A 25 3.30 4.86 12.19
N GLU A 26 2.12 5.11 12.77
CA GLU A 26 1.81 4.79 14.16
C GLU A 26 1.61 3.30 14.37
N GLY A 27 0.75 2.69 13.55
CA GLY A 27 0.44 1.28 13.69
C GLY A 27 1.61 0.36 13.35
N LEU A 28 2.46 0.72 12.38
CA LEU A 28 3.63 -0.11 12.03
C LEU A 28 4.65 -0.20 13.18
N LEU A 29 4.77 0.83 14.01
CA LEU A 29 5.69 0.85 15.15
C LEU A 29 5.18 0.03 16.34
N SER A 30 3.85 -0.06 16.50
CA SER A 30 3.21 -0.80 17.59
C SER A 30 2.88 -2.24 17.23
N ALA A 31 2.85 -2.57 15.94
CA ALA A 31 2.48 -3.89 15.49
C ALA A 31 3.64 -4.89 15.63
N ASP A 32 3.35 -6.05 16.21
CA ASP A 32 4.27 -7.19 16.33
C ASP A 32 4.43 -7.92 14.99
N ILE A 33 5.03 -7.22 14.02
CA ILE A 33 5.20 -7.68 12.65
C ILE A 33 6.66 -8.07 12.40
N ALA A 34 7.61 -7.31 12.92
CA ALA A 34 9.03 -7.48 12.59
C ALA A 34 9.63 -8.72 13.26
N GLY A 35 10.06 -9.70 12.45
CA GLY A 35 10.72 -10.92 12.92
C GLY A 35 12.13 -10.66 13.46
N SER A 36 12.79 -9.56 13.06
CA SER A 36 14.14 -9.22 13.52
C SER A 36 14.32 -7.77 14.01
N ALA A 37 15.45 -7.50 14.68
CA ALA A 37 15.85 -6.15 15.06
C ALA A 37 16.18 -5.27 13.84
N HIS A 38 16.64 -5.87 12.74
CA HIS A 38 16.89 -5.17 11.49
C HIS A 38 15.58 -4.65 10.90
N ASP A 39 14.55 -5.50 10.89
CA ASP A 39 13.22 -5.17 10.36
C ASP A 39 12.56 -4.04 11.14
N ARG A 40 12.65 -4.10 12.48
CA ARG A 40 12.21 -3.00 13.35
C ARG A 40 12.92 -1.69 13.01
N ALA A 41 14.22 -1.74 12.75
CA ALA A 41 14.99 -0.55 12.39
C ALA A 41 14.60 0.01 11.01
N VAL A 42 14.29 -0.85 10.02
CA VAL A 42 13.78 -0.43 8.70
C VAL A 42 12.43 0.27 8.85
N MET A 43 11.50 -0.33 9.59
CA MET A 43 10.17 0.22 9.85
C MET A 43 10.25 1.56 10.59
N ALA A 44 11.10 1.65 11.62
CA ALA A 44 11.28 2.87 12.39
C ALA A 44 11.87 4.03 11.57
N ARG A 45 12.88 3.74 10.72
CA ARG A 45 13.45 4.75 9.82
C ARG A 45 12.41 5.29 8.84
N TRP A 46 11.56 4.43 8.30
CA TRP A 46 10.48 4.87 7.42
C TRP A 46 9.45 5.73 8.17
N ALA A 47 8.99 5.28 9.33
CA ALA A 47 8.02 6.03 10.15
C ALA A 47 8.56 7.43 10.49
N ALA A 48 9.82 7.54 10.90
CA ALA A 48 10.47 8.82 11.17
C ALA A 48 10.54 9.72 9.92
N ARG A 49 10.82 9.15 8.74
CA ARG A 49 10.88 9.88 7.47
C ARG A 49 9.52 10.43 7.07
N VAL A 50 8.45 9.66 7.28
CA VAL A 50 7.08 10.06 6.95
C VAL A 50 6.60 11.19 7.88
N ARG A 51 6.82 11.04 9.19
CA ARG A 51 6.41 12.05 10.19
C ARG A 51 7.17 13.37 10.11
N GLY A 52 8.42 13.38 9.65
CA GLY A 52 9.27 14.58 9.54
C GLY A 52 8.89 15.57 8.43
N GLY A 53 7.60 15.66 8.04
CA GLY A 53 7.13 16.51 6.93
C GLY A 53 7.54 15.98 5.55
N GLY A 54 7.85 14.68 5.47
CA GLY A 54 8.27 14.00 4.25
C GLY A 54 7.11 13.46 3.41
N GLY A 55 5.89 13.35 3.95
CA GLY A 55 4.82 12.50 3.42
C GLY A 55 4.38 12.72 1.96
N LEU A 56 4.55 13.92 1.41
CA LEU A 56 4.21 14.23 0.00
C LEU A 56 5.41 14.69 -0.84
N ARG A 57 6.64 14.45 -0.35
CA ARG A 57 7.84 14.76 -1.14
C ARG A 57 7.94 13.83 -2.36
N PRO A 58 8.52 14.30 -3.48
CA PRO A 58 8.78 13.44 -4.62
C PRO A 58 9.57 12.19 -4.21
N GLY A 59 9.11 11.02 -4.65
CA GLY A 59 9.78 9.74 -4.40
C GLY A 59 9.45 9.11 -3.06
N VAL A 60 8.47 9.62 -2.31
CA VAL A 60 7.99 8.98 -1.07
C VAL A 60 7.37 7.62 -1.37
N SER A 61 6.68 7.47 -2.51
CA SER A 61 6.13 6.18 -2.92
C SER A 61 7.20 5.08 -2.98
N ALA A 62 8.41 5.40 -3.44
CA ALA A 62 9.54 4.47 -3.51
C ALA A 62 10.04 4.03 -2.13
N THR A 63 9.89 4.87 -1.10
CA THR A 63 10.32 4.56 0.26
C THR A 63 9.49 3.48 0.94
N ILE A 64 8.29 3.19 0.43
CA ILE A 64 7.40 2.13 0.93
C ILE A 64 7.85 0.75 0.41
N THR A 65 8.52 0.69 -0.73
CA THR A 65 8.88 -0.57 -1.41
C THR A 65 9.72 -1.53 -0.53
N PRO A 66 10.76 -1.07 0.21
CA PRO A 66 11.52 -1.96 1.09
C PRO A 66 10.65 -2.58 2.20
N ILE A 67 9.68 -1.84 2.75
CA ILE A 67 8.77 -2.37 3.78
C ILE A 67 7.84 -3.40 3.15
N LEU A 68 7.31 -3.15 1.96
CA LEU A 68 6.48 -4.13 1.27
C LEU A 68 7.24 -5.44 1.02
N ALA A 69 8.51 -5.36 0.62
CA ALA A 69 9.35 -6.54 0.42
C ALA A 69 9.58 -7.31 1.74
N LEU A 70 9.82 -6.59 2.84
CA LEU A 70 9.95 -7.18 4.18
C LEU A 70 8.67 -7.90 4.60
N LEU A 71 7.52 -7.23 4.52
CA LEU A 71 6.22 -7.83 4.87
C LEU A 71 5.91 -9.04 3.98
N GLN A 72 6.30 -8.99 2.71
CA GLN A 72 6.16 -10.11 1.79
C GLN A 72 6.99 -11.32 2.22
N ALA A 73 8.25 -11.12 2.63
CA ALA A 73 9.10 -12.18 3.15
C ALA A 73 8.53 -12.78 4.46
N GLU A 74 8.10 -11.93 5.40
CA GLU A 74 7.46 -12.41 6.64
C GLU A 74 6.17 -13.18 6.36
N MET A 75 5.35 -12.76 5.39
CA MET A 75 4.18 -13.54 4.96
C MET A 75 4.55 -14.88 4.33
N ASP A 76 5.69 -14.96 3.62
CA ASP A 76 6.16 -16.21 3.02
C ASP A 76 6.51 -17.22 4.13
N GLU A 77 7.20 -16.77 5.19
CA GLU A 77 7.51 -17.58 6.37
C GLU A 77 6.25 -18.04 7.13
N GLU A 78 5.22 -17.20 7.17
CA GLU A 78 3.94 -17.51 7.82
C GLU A 78 2.97 -18.33 6.94
N THR A 79 3.39 -18.73 5.74
CA THR A 79 2.55 -19.52 4.83
C THR A 79 2.57 -21.00 5.22
N ARG A 80 1.42 -21.52 5.65
CA ARG A 80 1.22 -22.94 5.98
C ARG A 80 0.88 -23.82 4.77
N GLY A 81 0.51 -23.19 3.66
CA GLY A 81 0.12 -23.89 2.46
C GLY A 81 -0.69 -23.01 1.52
N TYR A 82 -1.38 -23.65 0.59
CA TYR A 82 -2.18 -22.97 -0.43
C TYR A 82 -3.52 -23.66 -0.60
N ARG A 83 -4.54 -22.87 -0.91
CA ARG A 83 -5.86 -23.36 -1.30
C ARG A 83 -6.33 -22.67 -2.57
N TYR A 84 -7.06 -23.40 -3.40
CA TYR A 84 -7.74 -22.82 -4.54
C TYR A 84 -9.07 -22.21 -4.07
N VAL A 85 -9.32 -20.97 -4.48
CA VAL A 85 -10.54 -20.23 -4.14
C VAL A 85 -11.12 -19.72 -5.44
N PHE A 86 -12.43 -19.93 -5.62
CA PHE A 86 -13.16 -19.31 -6.72
C PHE A 86 -13.43 -17.84 -6.39
N GLU A 87 -12.91 -16.94 -7.22
CA GLU A 87 -13.17 -15.51 -7.17
C GLU A 87 -14.01 -15.12 -8.37
N GLY A 88 -15.29 -14.90 -8.13
CA GLY A 88 -16.24 -14.55 -9.17
C GLY A 88 -17.41 -13.78 -8.61
N HIS A 89 -18.31 -13.41 -9.51
CA HIS A 89 -19.59 -12.82 -9.17
C HIS A 89 -20.71 -13.73 -9.67
N PRO A 90 -21.85 -13.77 -8.97
CA PRO A 90 -23.03 -14.45 -9.49
C PRO A 90 -23.48 -13.74 -10.77
N ASP A 91 -23.57 -14.49 -11.87
CA ASP A 91 -24.23 -14.07 -13.09
C ASP A 91 -25.52 -14.89 -13.26
N THR A 92 -26.61 -14.22 -13.64
CA THR A 92 -27.94 -14.81 -13.71
C THR A 92 -28.19 -15.64 -14.97
N GLU A 93 -27.38 -15.46 -16.03
CA GLU A 93 -27.54 -16.17 -17.30
C GLU A 93 -26.53 -17.31 -17.43
N GLU A 94 -25.27 -17.07 -17.04
CA GLU A 94 -24.16 -18.02 -17.23
C GLU A 94 -23.83 -18.81 -15.94
N GLY A 95 -24.45 -18.47 -14.80
CA GLY A 95 -24.06 -18.98 -13.48
C GLY A 95 -22.86 -18.23 -12.91
N PRO A 96 -22.23 -18.68 -11.82
CA PRO A 96 -21.09 -17.96 -11.24
C PRO A 96 -19.92 -17.84 -12.23
N VAL A 97 -19.58 -16.61 -12.66
CA VAL A 97 -18.47 -16.32 -13.57
C VAL A 97 -17.29 -15.78 -12.76
N GLY A 98 -16.10 -16.34 -12.99
CA GLY A 98 -14.90 -15.95 -12.27
C GLY A 98 -13.72 -16.88 -12.49
N ASP A 99 -12.65 -16.62 -11.75
CA ASP A 99 -11.38 -17.34 -11.83
C ASP A 99 -11.12 -18.18 -10.59
N VAL A 100 -10.54 -19.37 -10.77
CA VAL A 100 -9.98 -20.14 -9.65
C VAL A 100 -8.56 -19.66 -9.39
N VAL A 101 -8.36 -18.98 -8.26
CA VAL A 101 -7.06 -18.43 -7.89
C VAL A 101 -6.45 -19.21 -6.73
N ARG A 102 -5.12 -19.31 -6.74
CA ARG A 102 -4.35 -19.94 -5.67
C ARG A 102 -4.09 -18.91 -4.57
N ARG A 103 -4.75 -19.09 -3.42
CA ARG A 103 -4.59 -18.25 -2.22
C ARG A 103 -3.70 -18.92 -1.19
N ARG A 104 -2.90 -18.13 -0.48
CA ARG A 104 -2.09 -18.61 0.65
C ARG A 104 -2.99 -18.90 1.85
N VAL A 105 -2.64 -19.93 2.61
CA VAL A 105 -3.16 -20.18 3.94
C VAL A 105 -2.10 -19.70 4.92
N LEU A 106 -2.40 -18.63 5.65
CA LEU A 106 -1.48 -17.97 6.56
C LEU A 106 -1.77 -18.37 8.01
N THR A 107 -0.80 -18.19 8.90
CA THR A 107 -1.05 -18.18 10.34
C THR A 107 -1.84 -16.93 10.75
N GLU A 108 -2.31 -16.85 11.99
CA GLU A 108 -2.91 -15.63 12.53
C GLU A 108 -1.96 -14.43 12.48
N ARG A 109 -0.65 -14.64 12.70
CA ARG A 109 0.38 -13.60 12.53
C ARG A 109 0.50 -13.21 11.06
N GLY A 110 0.57 -14.18 10.15
CA GLY A 110 0.59 -13.94 8.71
C GLY A 110 -0.62 -13.15 8.22
N GLU A 111 -1.82 -13.40 8.73
CA GLU A 111 -3.01 -12.62 8.41
C GLU A 111 -2.91 -11.16 8.87
N ARG A 112 -2.35 -10.91 10.06
CA ARG A 112 -2.06 -9.53 10.51
C ARG A 112 -1.05 -8.84 9.61
N ILE A 113 0.03 -9.53 9.22
CA ILE A 113 1.04 -9.01 8.29
C ILE A 113 0.39 -8.68 6.93
N ARG A 114 -0.51 -9.54 6.43
CA ARG A 114 -1.23 -9.33 5.17
C ARG A 114 -2.06 -8.04 5.18
N VAL A 115 -2.77 -7.75 6.28
CA VAL A 115 -3.53 -6.50 6.44
C VAL A 115 -2.62 -5.28 6.27
N TRP A 116 -1.45 -5.29 6.91
CA TRP A 116 -0.47 -4.21 6.79
C TRP A 116 0.12 -4.11 5.38
N HIS A 117 0.48 -5.25 4.78
CA HIS A 117 0.99 -5.30 3.42
C HIS A 117 -0.01 -4.71 2.42
N ASP A 118 -1.28 -5.11 2.49
CA ASP A 118 -2.33 -4.61 1.61
C ASP A 118 -2.62 -3.12 1.84
N GLY A 119 -2.57 -2.67 3.10
CA GLY A 119 -2.68 -1.24 3.47
C GLY A 119 -1.57 -0.40 2.85
N LEU A 120 -0.31 -0.79 3.04
CA LEU A 120 0.84 -0.10 2.46
C LEU A 120 0.85 -0.14 0.94
N ARG A 121 0.36 -1.23 0.33
CA ARG A 121 0.24 -1.33 -1.13
C ARG A 121 -0.77 -0.31 -1.68
N ARG A 122 -1.91 -0.13 -0.99
CA ARG A 122 -2.89 0.92 -1.32
C ARG A 122 -2.29 2.31 -1.12
N LEU A 123 -1.60 2.54 -0.02
CA LEU A 123 -0.96 3.82 0.27
C LEU A 123 0.09 4.20 -0.78
N ARG A 124 0.96 3.26 -1.15
CA ARG A 124 1.93 3.46 -2.23
C ARG A 124 1.23 3.82 -3.55
N HIS A 125 0.13 3.16 -3.87
CA HIS A 125 -0.62 3.46 -5.09
C HIS A 125 -1.20 4.87 -5.08
N MET A 126 -1.82 5.30 -3.98
CA MET A 126 -2.32 6.68 -3.85
C MET A 126 -1.20 7.71 -4.01
N LEU A 127 -0.04 7.47 -3.37
CA LEU A 127 1.14 8.31 -3.52
C LEU A 127 1.62 8.40 -4.98
N GLN A 128 1.66 7.28 -5.70
CA GLN A 128 2.04 7.27 -7.12
C GLN A 128 1.06 8.08 -7.98
N VAL A 129 -0.24 7.99 -7.70
CA VAL A 129 -1.26 8.79 -8.39
C VAL A 129 -1.08 10.28 -8.10
N ALA A 130 -0.86 10.64 -6.83
CA ALA A 130 -0.63 12.03 -6.43
C ALA A 130 0.65 12.60 -7.04
N GLU A 131 1.76 11.85 -6.99
CA GLU A 131 3.05 12.22 -7.62
C GLU A 131 2.87 12.48 -9.12
N ALA A 132 2.22 11.57 -9.84
CA ALA A 132 1.98 11.72 -11.28
C ALA A 132 1.12 12.95 -11.62
N ARG A 133 0.08 13.23 -10.84
CA ARG A 133 -0.81 14.39 -11.04
C ARG A 133 -0.10 15.71 -10.74
N LEU A 134 0.63 15.80 -9.64
CA LEU A 134 1.43 16.97 -9.29
C LEU A 134 2.50 17.27 -10.34
N ASP A 135 3.15 16.25 -10.88
CA ASP A 135 4.16 16.43 -11.93
C ASP A 135 3.53 16.88 -13.26
N ALA A 136 2.32 16.41 -13.59
CA ALA A 136 1.56 16.88 -14.75
C ALA A 136 1.18 18.36 -14.60
N GLU A 137 0.66 18.80 -13.45
CA GLU A 137 0.36 20.21 -13.18
C GLU A 137 1.59 21.10 -13.30
N ARG A 138 2.72 20.69 -12.72
CA ARG A 138 4.00 21.40 -12.85
C ARG A 138 4.45 21.50 -14.30
N ALA A 139 4.25 20.46 -15.11
CA ALA A 139 4.60 20.49 -16.53
C ALA A 139 3.73 21.48 -17.31
N VAL A 140 2.42 21.53 -17.06
CA VAL A 140 1.50 22.49 -17.68
C VAL A 140 1.84 23.92 -17.28
N ASN A 141 2.05 24.18 -15.98
CA ASN A 141 2.38 25.52 -15.49
C ASN A 141 3.70 26.04 -16.08
N ARG A 142 4.72 25.18 -16.23
CA ARG A 142 5.98 25.53 -16.91
C ARG A 142 5.81 25.83 -18.40
N ARG A 143 4.82 25.23 -19.06
CA ARG A 143 4.51 25.48 -20.47
C ARG A 143 3.73 26.79 -20.66
N MET A 144 2.83 27.13 -19.74
CA MET A 144 2.03 28.37 -19.78
C MET A 144 2.82 29.61 -19.35
N ALA A 145 3.91 29.45 -18.61
CA ALA A 145 4.81 30.53 -18.20
C ALA A 145 5.91 30.87 -19.24
N ARG A 146 5.89 30.22 -20.41
CA ARG A 146 6.78 30.49 -21.56
C ARG A 146 5.99 31.14 -22.68
#